data_AF-A0A150FMX3-F1
#
_entry.id   AF-A0A150FMX3-F1
#
_cell.length_a   1.000
_cell.length_b   1.000
_cell.length_c   1.000
_cell.angle_alpha   90.00
_cell.angle_beta   90.00
_cell.angle_gamma   90.00
#
_symmetry.space_group_name_H-M   'P 1'
#
loop_
_entity.id
_entity.type
_entity.pdbx_description
1 polymer ?
#
loop_
_entity_poly.entity_id
_entity_poly.type
_entity_poly.pdbx_seq_one_letter_code
_entity_poly.pdbx_strand_id
1 'polypeptide(L)'
;MTKPYTKVLSNLVNDRKPNVFLIGATAIGRDLAPRIAARVRTGLTADCTSIDVEENTTNILMTRPAFGGNIMATIICPDHRPQMSTVRPGVMKKPEKDETRSGIIEKIDISIEKEDIDVEILSVVKEEKIR
;
A
#
# COMPACT_ATOMS: atom_id res chain seq x y z
N MET A 1 14.15 -9.62 2.64
CA MET A 1 13.87 -8.31 3.24
C MET A 1 12.38 -8.15 3.57
N THR A 2 11.47 -8.53 2.67
CA THR A 2 10.05 -8.13 2.72
C THR A 2 9.11 -9.04 3.53
N LYS A 3 9.51 -10.29 3.83
CA LYS A 3 8.66 -11.27 4.52
C LYS A 3 8.22 -10.84 5.93
N PRO A 4 9.10 -10.28 6.79
CA PRO A 4 8.71 -9.76 8.10
C PRO A 4 7.66 -8.63 7.98
N TYR A 5 7.94 -7.61 7.16
CA TYR A 5 7.01 -6.50 6.92
C TYR A 5 5.66 -6.97 6.40
N THR A 6 5.67 -7.93 5.48
CA THR A 6 4.43 -8.50 4.94
C THR A 6 3.65 -9.21 6.05
N LYS A 7 4.31 -9.95 6.96
CA LYS A 7 3.63 -10.68 8.05
C LYS A 7 2.96 -9.70 9.00
N VAL A 8 3.72 -8.71 9.48
CA VAL A 8 3.22 -7.66 10.37
C VAL A 8 2.00 -6.97 9.78
N LEU A 9 2.11 -6.47 8.54
CA LEU A 9 1.04 -5.70 7.93
C LEU A 9 -0.18 -6.56 7.59
N SER A 10 0.01 -7.81 7.16
CA SER A 10 -1.11 -8.70 6.87
C SER A 10 -1.89 -9.05 8.14
N ASN A 11 -1.18 -9.30 9.25
CA ASN A 11 -1.82 -9.55 10.55
C ASN A 11 -2.62 -8.32 10.99
N LEU A 12 -2.01 -7.14 10.94
CA LEU A 12 -2.68 -5.90 11.34
C LEU A 12 -3.91 -5.60 10.48
N VAL A 13 -3.84 -5.87 9.18
CA VAL A 13 -4.99 -5.74 8.27
C VAL A 13 -6.10 -6.72 8.64
N ASN A 14 -5.78 -7.96 8.97
CA ASN A 14 -6.76 -8.96 9.39
C ASN A 14 -7.41 -8.61 10.74
N ASP A 15 -6.63 -8.04 11.67
CA ASP A 15 -7.09 -7.67 13.01
C ASP A 15 -7.97 -6.41 12.98
N ARG A 16 -7.55 -5.38 12.24
CA ARG A 16 -8.24 -4.07 12.16
C ARG A 16 -9.32 -4.02 11.10
N LYS A 17 -9.31 -4.94 10.13
CA LYS A 17 -10.25 -5.02 9.00
C LYS A 17 -10.54 -3.66 8.36
N PRO A 18 -9.52 -2.93 7.88
CA PRO A 18 -9.74 -1.63 7.27
C PRO A 18 -10.55 -1.75 5.97
N ASN A 19 -11.33 -0.72 5.63
CA ASN A 19 -12.05 -0.67 4.35
C ASN A 19 -11.11 -0.43 3.16
N VAL A 20 -10.08 0.40 3.36
CA VAL A 20 -9.14 0.83 2.32
C VAL A 20 -7.71 0.73 2.85
N PHE A 21 -6.79 0.25 2.02
CA PHE A 21 -5.36 0.22 2.32
C PHE A 21 -4.58 0.86 1.16
N LEU A 22 -3.89 1.96 1.44
CA LEU A 22 -3.10 2.69 0.44
C LEU A 22 -1.61 2.55 0.73
N ILE A 23 -0.82 2.37 -0.32
CA ILE A 23 0.64 2.33 -0.22
C ILE A 23 1.28 3.06 -1.39
N GLY A 24 2.44 3.69 -1.20
CA GLY A 24 3.14 4.34 -2.31
C GLY A 24 3.66 3.32 -3.31
N ALA A 25 3.54 3.59 -4.61
CA ALA A 25 4.09 2.77 -5.68
C ALA A 25 5.62 2.97 -5.84
N THR A 26 6.35 2.85 -4.74
CA THR A 26 7.82 2.85 -4.69
C THR A 26 8.35 1.44 -4.95
N ALA A 27 9.68 1.27 -5.07
CA ALA A 27 10.30 -0.06 -5.17
C ALA A 27 9.87 -0.99 -4.02
N ILE A 28 9.79 -0.43 -2.80
CA ILE A 28 9.33 -1.18 -1.62
C ILE A 28 7.84 -1.49 -1.71
N GLY A 29 7.00 -0.49 -2.03
CA GLY A 29 5.55 -0.69 -2.07
C GLY A 29 5.10 -1.64 -3.17
N ARG A 30 5.78 -1.65 -4.33
CA ARG A 30 5.52 -2.59 -5.42
C ARG A 30 5.90 -4.04 -5.08
N ASP A 31 6.87 -4.27 -4.20
CA ASP A 31 7.18 -5.62 -3.69
C ASP A 31 6.27 -6.02 -2.52
N LEU A 32 5.89 -5.08 -1.66
CA LEU A 32 5.13 -5.36 -0.44
C LEU A 32 3.62 -5.51 -0.69
N ALA A 33 3.03 -4.62 -1.48
CA ALA A 33 1.59 -4.60 -1.73
C ALA A 33 1.01 -5.91 -2.28
N PRO A 34 1.56 -6.54 -3.35
CA PRO A 34 1.02 -7.78 -3.88
C PRO A 34 1.12 -8.94 -2.89
N ARG A 35 2.16 -8.99 -2.06
CA ARG A 35 2.33 -10.03 -1.03
C ARG A 35 1.27 -9.91 0.07
N ILE A 36 0.95 -8.68 0.49
CA ILE A 36 -0.12 -8.44 1.46
C ILE A 36 -1.47 -8.80 0.84
N ALA A 37 -1.76 -8.30 -0.37
CA ALA A 37 -3.02 -8.56 -1.06
C ALA A 37 -3.32 -10.06 -1.23
N ALA A 38 -2.29 -10.85 -1.59
CA ALA A 38 -2.41 -12.30 -1.69
C ALA A 38 -2.72 -12.98 -0.35
N ARG A 39 -2.10 -12.51 0.75
CA ARG A 39 -2.33 -13.08 2.10
C ARG A 39 -3.71 -12.77 2.65
N VAL A 40 -4.21 -11.56 2.41
CA VAL A 40 -5.54 -11.13 2.88
C VAL A 40 -6.66 -11.44 1.87
N ARG A 41 -6.31 -12.05 0.72
CA ARG A 41 -7.23 -12.48 -0.36
C ARG A 41 -8.12 -11.33 -0.86
N THR A 42 -7.49 -10.22 -1.24
CA THR A 42 -8.16 -9.05 -1.79
C THR A 42 -7.56 -8.58 -3.11
N GLY A 43 -8.27 -7.68 -3.81
CA GLY A 43 -7.79 -7.04 -5.02
C GLY A 43 -6.79 -5.91 -4.73
N LEU A 44 -5.80 -5.76 -5.62
CA LEU A 44 -4.81 -4.69 -5.60
C LEU A 44 -4.75 -3.99 -6.95
N THR A 45 -5.00 -2.68 -6.97
CA THR A 45 -4.78 -1.86 -8.17
C THR A 45 -3.44 -1.14 -8.07
N ALA A 46 -2.51 -1.45 -8.98
CA ALA A 46 -1.17 -0.88 -8.96
C ALA A 46 -1.03 0.38 -9.83
N ASP A 47 -0.20 1.32 -9.41
CA ASP A 47 0.16 2.56 -10.12
C ASP A 47 -1.04 3.47 -10.42
N CYS A 48 -1.90 3.67 -9.42
CA CYS A 48 -3.05 4.56 -9.54
C CYS A 48 -2.63 6.03 -9.66
N THR A 49 -3.32 6.74 -10.55
CA THR A 49 -3.18 8.17 -10.82
C THR A 49 -4.38 8.99 -10.33
N SER A 50 -5.51 8.35 -10.05
CA SER A 50 -6.61 8.98 -9.29
C SER A 50 -7.23 7.94 -8.36
N ILE A 51 -7.72 8.42 -7.22
CA ILE A 51 -8.54 7.67 -6.29
C ILE A 51 -9.73 8.55 -5.96
N ASP A 52 -10.91 8.10 -6.35
CA ASP A 52 -12.18 8.74 -6.02
C ASP A 52 -13.04 7.76 -5.21
N VAL A 53 -14.12 8.23 -4.59
CA VAL A 53 -15.05 7.40 -3.83
C VAL A 53 -16.40 7.44 -4.52
N GLU A 54 -16.99 6.28 -4.78
CA GLU A 54 -18.34 6.20 -5.33
C GLU A 54 -19.37 6.63 -4.28
N GLU A 55 -20.23 7.58 -4.63
CA GLU A 55 -21.17 8.25 -3.71
C GLU A 55 -22.13 7.29 -2.98
N ASN A 56 -22.45 6.13 -3.59
CA ASN A 56 -23.50 5.23 -3.10
C ASN A 56 -23.00 3.94 -2.44
N THR A 57 -21.76 3.51 -2.69
CA THR A 57 -21.29 2.16 -2.31
C THR A 57 -20.05 2.16 -1.42
N THR A 58 -19.47 3.33 -1.13
CA THR A 58 -18.18 3.49 -0.41
C THR A 58 -17.00 2.76 -1.08
N ASN A 59 -17.17 2.31 -2.33
CA ASN A 59 -16.09 1.71 -3.11
C ASN A 59 -15.14 2.79 -3.60
N ILE A 60 -13.85 2.48 -3.63
CA ILE A 60 -12.85 3.37 -4.20
C ILE A 60 -12.73 3.11 -5.70
N LEU A 61 -12.83 4.18 -6.47
CA LEU A 61 -12.60 4.22 -7.91
C LEU A 61 -11.11 4.41 -8.15
N MET A 62 -10.43 3.33 -8.52
CA MET A 62 -8.98 3.32 -8.70
C MET A 62 -8.64 3.49 -10.18
N THR A 63 -8.29 4.71 -10.58
CA THR A 63 -7.99 5.02 -11.97
C THR A 63 -6.50 4.89 -12.24
N ARG A 64 -6.14 4.07 -13.24
CA ARG A 64 -4.76 3.86 -13.69
C ARG A 64 -4.64 3.81 -15.21
N PRO A 65 -3.48 4.18 -15.78
CA PRO A 65 -3.14 3.89 -17.16
C PRO A 65 -2.94 2.37 -17.38
N ALA A 66 -3.64 1.81 -18.36
CA ALA A 66 -3.50 0.45 -18.86
C ALA A 66 -3.00 0.45 -20.32
N PHE A 67 -2.60 -0.72 -20.83
CA PHE A 67 -2.15 -0.91 -22.22
C PHE A 67 -1.11 0.11 -22.70
N GLY A 68 0.04 0.16 -22.00
CA GLY A 68 1.15 1.06 -22.37
C GLY A 68 0.89 2.55 -22.11
N GLY A 69 -0.20 2.90 -21.44
CA GLY A 69 -0.56 4.29 -21.12
C GLY A 69 -1.59 4.92 -22.03
N ASN A 70 -2.06 4.20 -23.04
CA ASN A 70 -3.00 4.73 -24.03
C ASN A 70 -4.46 4.69 -23.55
N ILE A 71 -4.78 3.84 -22.58
CA ILE A 71 -6.14 3.67 -22.06
C ILE A 71 -6.13 3.95 -20.58
N MET A 72 -7.07 4.77 -20.11
CA MET A 72 -7.33 4.96 -18.68
C MET A 72 -8.42 3.98 -18.26
N ALA A 73 -8.13 3.15 -17.25
CA ALA A 73 -9.07 2.20 -16.71
C ALA A 73 -9.35 2.53 -15.24
N THR A 74 -10.63 2.54 -14.88
CA THR A 74 -11.08 2.66 -13.50
C THR A 74 -11.48 1.28 -13.00
N ILE A 75 -10.80 0.82 -11.95
CA ILE A 75 -10.98 -0.51 -11.38
C ILE A 75 -11.64 -0.35 -10.02
N ILE A 76 -12.59 -1.24 -9.73
CA ILE A 76 -13.30 -1.31 -8.46
C ILE A 76 -13.17 -2.71 -7.86
N CYS A 77 -13.20 -2.80 -6.53
CA CYS A 77 -13.19 -4.07 -5.81
C CYS A 77 -14.43 -4.13 -4.90
N PRO A 78 -15.59 -4.55 -5.42
CA PRO A 78 -16.86 -4.48 -4.69
C PRO A 78 -16.89 -5.45 -3.50
N ASP A 79 -16.47 -6.70 -3.70
CA ASP A 79 -16.77 -7.79 -2.76
C ASP A 79 -15.66 -8.09 -1.74
N HIS A 80 -14.42 -7.64 -1.99
CA HIS A 80 -13.28 -7.96 -1.14
C HIS A 80 -12.80 -6.74 -0.34
N ARG A 81 -12.31 -6.99 0.87
CA ARG A 81 -11.72 -5.97 1.77
C ARG A 81 -10.40 -6.46 2.35
N PRO A 82 -9.41 -5.56 2.55
CA PRO A 82 -9.44 -4.13 2.22
C PRO A 82 -9.36 -3.87 0.71
N GLN A 83 -9.93 -2.76 0.24
CA GLN A 83 -9.67 -2.28 -1.12
C GLN A 83 -8.25 -1.71 -1.16
N MET A 84 -7.34 -2.36 -1.91
CA MET A 84 -5.93 -2.00 -1.91
C MET A 84 -5.53 -1.26 -3.18
N SER A 85 -4.74 -0.19 -3.02
CA SER A 85 -4.19 0.55 -4.14
C SER A 85 -2.76 1.01 -3.89
N THR A 86 -1.91 0.90 -4.92
CA THR A 86 -0.61 1.59 -4.92
C THR A 86 -0.70 2.90 -5.67
N VAL A 87 -0.26 4.00 -5.07
CA VAL A 87 -0.38 5.35 -5.64
C VAL A 87 0.97 5.83 -6.15
N ARG A 88 1.02 6.32 -7.39
CA ARG A 88 2.25 6.85 -7.96
C ARG A 88 2.74 8.07 -7.16
N PRO A 89 4.02 8.11 -6.74
CA PRO A 89 4.58 9.29 -6.08
C PRO A 89 4.42 10.55 -6.93
N GLY A 90 4.03 11.66 -6.31
CA GLY A 90 3.87 12.96 -6.97
C GLY A 90 2.50 13.21 -7.62
N VAL A 91 1.60 12.23 -7.65
CA VAL A 91 0.24 12.41 -8.16
C VAL A 91 -0.67 13.11 -7.15
N MET A 92 -0.62 12.67 -5.88
CA MET A 92 -1.46 13.22 -4.83
C MET A 92 -0.82 14.48 -4.25
N LYS A 93 -1.61 15.55 -4.10
CA LYS A 93 -1.17 16.76 -3.40
C LYS A 93 -1.10 16.48 -1.91
N LYS A 94 0.05 16.78 -1.30
CA LYS A 94 0.19 16.74 0.15
C LYS A 94 -0.65 17.87 0.76
N PRO A 95 -1.49 17.60 1.77
CA PRO A 95 -2.21 18.68 2.46
C PRO A 95 -1.24 19.59 3.21
N GLU A 96 -1.67 20.82 3.49
CA GLU A 96 -0.92 21.74 4.34
C GLU A 96 -0.75 21.16 5.74
N LYS A 97 0.39 21.47 6.35
CA LYS A 97 0.70 20.99 7.69
C LYS A 97 -0.18 21.74 8.69
N ASP A 98 -1.04 21.00 9.37
CA ASP A 98 -1.82 21.50 10.50
C ASP A 98 -1.20 21.01 11.81
N GLU A 99 -0.73 21.93 12.64
CA GLU A 99 -0.08 21.64 13.92
C GLU A 99 -1.07 21.40 15.06
N THR A 100 -2.36 21.67 14.85
CA THR A 100 -3.41 21.47 15.85
C THR A 100 -3.95 20.04 15.88
N ARG A 101 -3.68 19.24 14.84
CA ARG A 101 -4.13 17.85 14.76
C ARG A 101 -3.43 16.97 15.79
N SER A 102 -4.21 16.36 16.67
CA SER A 102 -3.77 15.27 17.54
C SER A 102 -4.18 13.90 16.98
N GLY A 103 -3.48 12.86 17.40
CA GLY A 103 -3.76 11.47 17.01
C GLY A 103 -3.40 10.51 18.14
N ILE A 104 -4.02 9.34 18.13
CA ILE A 104 -3.77 8.29 19.12
C ILE A 104 -2.53 7.50 18.68
N ILE A 105 -1.54 7.39 19.55
CA ILE A 105 -0.35 6.56 19.31
C ILE A 105 -0.58 5.22 20.01
N GLU A 106 -0.72 4.18 19.21
CA GLU A 106 -0.84 2.80 19.69
C GLU A 106 0.48 2.06 19.42
N LYS A 107 1.04 1.44 20.46
CA LYS A 107 2.16 0.50 20.31
C LYS A 107 1.59 -0.89 20.08
N ILE A 108 1.96 -1.49 18.97
CA ILE A 108 1.53 -2.84 18.60
C ILE A 108 2.70 -3.77 18.88
N ASP A 109 2.53 -4.68 19.83
CA ASP A 109 3.51 -5.73 20.11
C ASP A 109 3.45 -6.80 19.03
N ILE A 110 4.56 -6.98 18.32
CA ILE A 110 4.65 -7.90 17.18
C ILE A 110 5.81 -8.85 17.40
N SER A 111 5.51 -10.13 17.53
CA SER A 111 6.51 -11.20 17.57
C SER A 111 6.93 -11.59 16.15
N ILE A 112 8.18 -11.32 15.81
CA ILE A 112 8.82 -11.80 14.57
C ILE A 112 9.74 -12.95 14.97
N GLU A 113 9.52 -14.13 14.39
CA GLU A 113 10.37 -15.29 14.65
C GLU A 113 11.47 -15.38 13.60
N LYS A 114 12.56 -16.12 13.92
CA LYS A 114 13.70 -16.27 12.99
C LYS A 114 13.27 -16.91 11.66
N GLU A 115 12.23 -17.73 11.67
CA GLU A 115 11.63 -18.37 10.49
C GLU A 115 10.94 -17.38 9.53
N ASP A 116 10.66 -16.16 9.98
CA ASP A 116 10.13 -15.10 9.14
C ASP A 116 11.22 -14.31 8.40
N ILE A 117 12.48 -14.53 8.75
CA ILE A 117 13.66 -13.82 8.23
C ILE A 117 14.47 -14.75 7.35
N ASP A 118 14.04 -14.88 6.09
CA ASP A 118 14.72 -15.74 5.11
C ASP A 118 15.87 -15.00 4.38
N VAL A 119 16.15 -13.75 4.74
CA VAL A 119 17.09 -12.89 3.99
C VAL A 119 17.97 -12.10 4.94
N GLU A 120 19.27 -12.17 4.70
CA GLU A 120 20.29 -11.36 5.33
C GLU A 120 20.75 -10.24 4.39
N ILE A 121 20.92 -9.03 4.91
CA ILE A 121 21.40 -7.87 4.15
C ILE A 121 22.89 -7.74 4.43
N LEU A 122 23.74 -8.05 3.45
CA LEU A 122 25.19 -8.00 3.61
C LEU A 122 25.73 -6.57 3.55
N SER A 123 25.22 -5.74 2.63
CA SER A 123 25.61 -4.35 2.49
C SER A 123 24.53 -3.55 1.77
N VAL A 124 24.46 -2.24 2.06
CA VAL A 124 23.58 -1.30 1.36
C VAL A 124 24.46 -0.26 0.70
N VAL A 125 24.60 -0.34 -0.61
CA VAL A 125 25.33 0.66 -1.40
C VAL A 125 24.36 1.74 -1.82
N LYS A 126 24.61 2.98 -1.40
CA LYS A 126 23.93 4.15 -1.95
C LYS A 126 24.82 4.76 -3.01
N GLU A 127 24.39 4.71 -4.26
CA GLU A 127 24.97 5.58 -5.28
C GLU A 127 24.46 6.99 -5.05
N GLU A 128 25.34 7.90 -4.66
CA GLU A 128 25.09 9.32 -4.79
C GLU A 128 25.09 9.65 -6.29
N LYS A 129 23.89 9.75 -6.87
CA LYS A 129 23.74 10.45 -8.15
C LYS A 129 24.14 11.91 -7.90
N ILE A 130 25.39 12.22 -8.26
CA ILE A 130 25.88 13.58 -8.48
C ILE A 130 24.87 14.22 -9.43
N ARG A 131 24.17 15.22 -8.91
CA ARG A 131 23.17 15.99 -9.64
C ARG A 131 23.83 17.13 -10.37
#